data_AF-A0A6P6SU68-F1
#
_entry.id   AF-A0A6P6SU68-F1
#
_cell.length_a   1.000
_cell.length_b   1.000
_cell.length_c   1.000
_cell.angle_alpha   90.00
_cell.angle_beta   90.00
_cell.angle_gamma   90.00
#
_symmetry.space_group_name_H-M   'P 1'
#
loop_
_entity.id
_entity.type
_entity.pdbx_description
1 polymer ?
#
loop_
_entity_poly.entity_id
_entity_poly.type
_entity_poly.pdbx_seq_one_letter_code
_entity_poly.pdbx_strand_id
1 'polypeptide(L)'
;MMDFKARWSFSLLYLILIFAFVHIIYSCIMSHKLTLDDQKVRLKKQPQLPLRFSSDGTFKILQVADMHYGNGAVTRCRDVLESEFEHCSDLNTTRFLRRLIEVEKPDFVAFTGDNIFGTSATDAAESMFEAFGPVLQSGVPWAAVLGNHDQESTMTREELMSFISLMDYSLSNTFPSAEDNLESSNQNPVKRIDGFGNYNLRVWGAVGSSFANSSVLNLYFLDSGDRAVVDGIRTYDWIKQSQLSWLHSVSKNFQGQKPENGQLACIPLTWSNPPALAFFHIPIPEVRQGPIMEIVGQYREYIACSSVNSGVLQTFVSMGDVKAVFMGHDHTNDFCGKLHGIWFCYGGGIGYHGYGKAGLPRRARVILAELGKGEKAWMGVERIKTWKRLGDENLSKIDEQVLWER
;
A
#
# COMPACT_ATOMS: atom_id res chain seq x y z
N MET A 1 40.83 -68.19 5.55
CA MET A 1 41.08 -67.04 4.66
C MET A 1 40.01 -66.98 3.56
N MET A 2 38.72 -66.96 3.93
CA MET A 2 37.60 -67.06 2.97
C MET A 2 36.41 -66.15 3.29
N ASP A 3 36.56 -65.16 4.18
CA ASP A 3 35.43 -64.34 4.65
C ASP A 3 35.62 -62.82 4.45
N PHE A 4 36.76 -62.39 3.91
CA PHE A 4 37.02 -60.97 3.60
C PHE A 4 36.57 -60.58 2.19
N LYS A 5 36.56 -61.53 1.23
CA LYS A 5 36.14 -61.29 -0.16
C LYS A 5 34.63 -61.05 -0.30
N ALA A 6 33.81 -61.73 0.51
CA ALA A 6 32.36 -61.60 0.44
C ALA A 6 31.85 -60.25 0.98
N ARG A 7 32.50 -59.69 2.02
CA ARG A 7 32.10 -58.40 2.61
C ARG A 7 32.34 -57.21 1.69
N TRP A 8 33.45 -57.21 0.93
CA TRP A 8 33.76 -56.08 0.03
C TRP A 8 32.80 -56.02 -1.17
N SER A 9 32.34 -57.17 -1.66
CA SER A 9 31.33 -57.22 -2.74
C SER A 9 29.98 -56.63 -2.32
N PHE A 10 29.53 -56.87 -1.08
CA PHE A 10 28.28 -56.27 -0.58
C PHE A 10 28.42 -54.77 -0.36
N SER A 11 29.55 -54.30 0.16
CA SER A 11 29.82 -52.87 0.30
C SER A 11 29.90 -52.15 -1.05
N LEU A 12 30.52 -52.79 -2.06
CA LEU A 12 30.60 -52.25 -3.41
C LEU A 12 29.21 -52.17 -4.07
N LEU A 13 28.39 -53.21 -3.93
CA LEU A 13 26.99 -53.21 -4.42
C LEU A 13 26.14 -52.14 -3.74
N TYR A 14 26.29 -51.96 -2.42
CA TYR A 14 25.58 -50.92 -1.67
C TYR A 14 26.01 -49.52 -2.12
N LEU A 15 27.30 -49.30 -2.36
CA LEU A 15 27.81 -48.04 -2.87
C LEU A 15 27.27 -47.75 -4.27
N ILE A 16 27.26 -48.74 -5.16
CA ILE A 16 26.70 -48.62 -6.51
C ILE A 16 25.20 -48.29 -6.45
N LEU A 17 24.45 -48.91 -5.54
CA LEU A 17 23.04 -48.62 -5.33
C LEU A 17 22.80 -47.19 -4.83
N ILE A 18 23.61 -46.68 -3.90
CA ILE A 18 23.55 -45.28 -3.46
C ILE A 18 23.85 -44.35 -4.64
N PHE A 19 24.93 -44.61 -5.40
CA PHE A 19 25.28 -43.78 -6.55
C PHE A 19 24.20 -43.80 -7.63
N ALA A 20 23.62 -44.97 -7.91
CA ALA A 20 22.51 -45.09 -8.85
C ALA A 20 21.26 -44.34 -8.36
N PHE A 21 20.93 -44.44 -7.06
CA PHE A 21 19.80 -43.73 -6.47
C PHE A 21 20.01 -42.21 -6.49
N VAL A 22 21.19 -41.73 -6.10
CA VAL A 22 21.56 -40.31 -6.17
C VAL A 22 21.55 -39.83 -7.63
N HIS A 23 22.06 -40.62 -8.57
CA HIS A 23 22.04 -40.27 -9.99
C HIS A 23 20.61 -40.23 -10.55
N ILE A 24 19.72 -41.14 -10.15
CA ILE A 24 18.31 -41.12 -10.56
C ILE A 24 17.60 -39.90 -9.95
N ILE A 25 17.80 -39.59 -8.67
CA ILE A 25 17.24 -38.36 -8.06
C ILE A 25 17.81 -37.13 -8.78
N TYR A 26 19.11 -37.08 -9.03
CA TYR A 26 19.72 -35.96 -9.72
C TYR A 26 19.17 -35.82 -11.14
N SER A 27 19.24 -36.85 -11.97
CA SER A 27 18.85 -36.78 -13.39
C SER A 27 17.34 -36.67 -13.60
N CYS A 28 16.52 -37.36 -12.78
CA CYS A 28 15.08 -37.37 -12.97
C CYS A 28 14.34 -36.32 -12.14
N ILE A 29 14.85 -35.90 -10.98
CA ILE A 29 14.13 -35.00 -10.04
C ILE A 29 14.76 -33.61 -9.95
N MET A 30 16.09 -33.51 -9.92
CA MET A 30 16.79 -32.24 -9.66
C MET A 30 17.27 -31.55 -10.94
N SER A 31 17.73 -32.30 -11.93
CA SER A 31 18.35 -31.80 -13.16
C SER A 31 17.39 -30.91 -13.94
N HIS A 32 16.14 -31.33 -14.11
CA HIS A 32 15.11 -30.53 -14.78
C HIS A 32 14.70 -29.27 -13.98
N LYS A 33 14.92 -29.26 -12.65
CA LYS A 33 14.66 -28.09 -11.79
C LYS A 33 15.85 -27.14 -11.69
N LEU A 34 17.05 -27.61 -12.04
CA LEU A 34 18.31 -26.86 -11.99
C LEU A 34 18.75 -26.36 -13.37
N THR A 35 18.17 -26.87 -14.45
CA THR A 35 18.34 -26.31 -15.79
C THR A 35 17.63 -24.97 -15.89
N LEU A 36 18.42 -23.89 -15.86
CA LEU A 36 17.99 -22.50 -16.06
C LEU A 36 17.33 -22.26 -17.43
N ASP A 37 17.41 -23.22 -18.35
CA ASP A 37 17.03 -23.08 -19.76
C ASP A 37 15.53 -23.28 -20.04
N ASP A 38 14.73 -23.68 -19.03
CA ASP A 38 13.26 -23.91 -19.18
C ASP A 38 12.40 -22.97 -18.31
N GLN A 39 12.97 -21.89 -17.80
CA GLN A 39 12.16 -20.86 -17.14
C GLN A 39 11.33 -20.12 -18.21
N LYS A 40 10.06 -20.51 -18.37
CA LYS A 40 9.07 -19.69 -19.07
C LYS A 40 9.13 -18.27 -18.51
N VAL A 41 9.53 -17.31 -19.35
CA VAL A 41 9.57 -15.89 -18.98
C VAL A 41 8.20 -15.50 -18.45
N ARG A 42 8.12 -15.25 -17.14
CA ARG A 42 6.90 -14.77 -16.49
C ARG A 42 6.83 -13.27 -16.70
N LEU A 43 5.95 -12.84 -17.59
CA LEU A 43 5.63 -11.42 -17.74
C LEU A 43 4.76 -10.98 -16.57
N LYS A 44 5.09 -9.83 -15.96
CA LYS A 44 4.25 -9.16 -14.95
C LYS A 44 2.85 -8.97 -15.52
N LYS A 45 1.83 -9.47 -14.81
CA LYS A 45 0.43 -9.18 -15.17
C LYS A 45 0.13 -7.72 -14.84
N GLN A 46 -0.47 -7.02 -15.79
CA GLN A 46 -0.86 -5.62 -15.63
C GLN A 46 -2.37 -5.53 -15.37
N PRO A 47 -2.83 -4.59 -14.54
CA PRO A 47 -4.26 -4.36 -14.38
C PRO A 47 -4.82 -3.61 -15.59
N GLN A 48 -6.14 -3.53 -15.69
CA GLN A 48 -6.78 -2.69 -16.69
C GLN A 48 -6.55 -1.22 -16.34
N LEU A 49 -5.84 -0.51 -17.24
CA LEU A 49 -5.53 0.91 -17.10
C LEU A 49 -6.27 1.76 -18.14
N PRO A 50 -6.50 3.05 -17.88
CA PRO A 50 -6.18 3.75 -16.62
C PRO A 50 -7.15 3.35 -15.49
N LEU A 51 -6.73 3.58 -14.23
CA LEU A 51 -7.67 3.60 -13.10
C LEU A 51 -8.79 4.59 -13.42
N ARG A 52 -10.04 4.20 -13.23
CA ARG A 52 -11.18 5.06 -13.55
C ARG A 52 -12.39 4.76 -12.69
N PHE A 53 -13.25 5.77 -12.57
CA PHE A 53 -14.57 5.60 -12.01
C PHE A 53 -15.39 4.61 -12.84
N SER A 54 -16.19 3.80 -12.15
CA SER A 54 -17.10 2.86 -12.78
C SER A 54 -18.25 3.57 -13.49
N SER A 55 -19.04 2.83 -14.27
CA SER A 55 -20.22 3.39 -14.95
C SER A 55 -21.29 3.92 -13.99
N ASP A 56 -21.31 3.44 -12.74
CA ASP A 56 -22.20 3.94 -11.69
C ASP A 56 -21.71 5.25 -11.03
N GLY A 57 -20.56 5.76 -11.46
CA GLY A 57 -19.99 7.00 -10.95
C GLY A 57 -19.21 6.85 -9.65
N THR A 58 -18.89 5.63 -9.21
CA THR A 58 -18.11 5.37 -8.00
C THR A 58 -16.69 4.89 -8.29
N PHE A 59 -15.79 5.16 -7.34
CA PHE A 59 -14.45 4.57 -7.27
C PHE A 59 -14.16 4.22 -5.81
N LYS A 60 -13.98 2.94 -5.52
CA LYS A 60 -13.81 2.40 -4.18
C LYS A 60 -12.37 1.96 -3.92
N ILE A 61 -11.79 2.47 -2.84
CA ILE A 61 -10.44 2.12 -2.37
C ILE A 61 -10.54 1.36 -1.05
N LEU A 62 -9.88 0.20 -0.96
CA LEU A 62 -9.63 -0.49 0.31
C LEU A 62 -8.25 -0.07 0.84
N GLN A 63 -8.20 0.63 1.97
CA GLN A 63 -6.96 0.91 2.68
C GLN A 63 -6.62 -0.26 3.61
N VAL A 64 -5.40 -0.78 3.48
CA VAL A 64 -4.83 -1.85 4.29
C VAL A 64 -3.60 -1.30 5.01
N ALA A 65 -3.62 -1.26 6.34
CA ALA A 65 -2.54 -0.70 7.15
C ALA A 65 -2.01 -1.73 8.15
N ASP A 66 -0.69 -1.74 8.35
CA ASP A 66 -0.05 -2.44 9.47
C ASP A 66 -0.38 -3.94 9.49
N MET A 67 -0.11 -4.62 8.37
CA MET A 67 -0.26 -6.08 8.29
C MET A 67 0.75 -6.79 9.17
N HIS A 68 1.99 -6.25 9.25
CA HIS A 68 3.09 -6.86 9.99
C HIS A 68 3.25 -8.34 9.64
N TYR A 69 3.15 -8.70 8.36
CA TYR A 69 3.25 -10.10 7.97
C TYR A 69 4.68 -10.62 8.21
N GLY A 70 4.82 -11.79 8.83
CA GLY A 70 6.09 -12.49 8.99
C GLY A 70 6.15 -13.68 8.02
N ASN A 71 6.34 -14.89 8.55
CA ASN A 71 6.44 -16.13 7.81
C ASN A 71 5.12 -16.94 7.77
N GLY A 72 3.97 -16.27 7.67
CA GLY A 72 2.72 -16.97 7.35
C GLY A 72 2.24 -17.87 8.48
N ALA A 73 2.12 -19.17 8.21
CA ALA A 73 1.56 -20.16 9.12
C ALA A 73 2.32 -20.28 10.45
N VAL A 74 3.63 -20.00 10.47
CA VAL A 74 4.48 -20.17 11.66
C VAL A 74 4.57 -18.92 12.52
N THR A 75 4.15 -17.77 12.01
CA THR A 75 4.15 -16.51 12.74
C THR A 75 2.93 -16.44 13.64
N ARG A 76 3.16 -16.33 14.95
CA ARG A 76 2.07 -16.25 15.94
C ARG A 76 1.41 -14.89 15.94
N CYS A 77 0.10 -14.88 16.14
CA CYS A 77 -0.61 -13.63 16.41
C CYS A 77 -0.16 -12.97 17.71
N ARG A 78 -0.40 -11.66 17.78
CA ARG A 78 -0.15 -10.83 18.94
C ARG A 78 -1.44 -10.13 19.36
N ASP A 79 -1.68 -10.04 20.67
CA ASP A 79 -2.83 -9.35 21.26
C ASP A 79 -4.19 -9.88 20.77
N VAL A 80 -4.32 -11.20 20.70
CA VAL A 80 -5.54 -11.93 20.34
C VAL A 80 -5.92 -12.86 21.50
N LEU A 81 -7.19 -12.87 21.90
CA LEU A 81 -7.65 -13.76 22.96
C LEU A 81 -7.76 -15.21 22.45
N GLU A 82 -7.42 -16.18 23.29
CA GLU A 82 -7.62 -17.61 22.98
C GLU A 82 -9.09 -17.95 22.69
N SER A 83 -10.04 -17.17 23.24
CA SER A 83 -11.47 -17.31 22.96
C SER A 83 -11.87 -16.82 21.56
N GLU A 84 -11.06 -15.98 20.92
CA GLU A 84 -11.31 -15.49 19.55
C GLU A 84 -10.85 -16.52 18.51
N PHE A 85 -9.69 -17.16 18.74
CA PHE A 85 -9.13 -18.17 17.86
C PHE A 85 -8.39 -19.25 18.63
N GLU A 86 -8.74 -20.51 18.40
CA GLU A 86 -7.99 -21.66 18.93
C GLU A 86 -6.55 -21.72 18.38
N HIS A 87 -6.38 -21.38 17.10
CA HIS A 87 -5.08 -21.23 16.46
C HIS A 87 -5.06 -19.96 15.61
N CYS A 88 -4.03 -19.14 15.79
CA CYS A 88 -3.91 -17.85 15.12
C CYS A 88 -2.49 -17.63 14.58
N SER A 89 -2.41 -17.29 13.28
CA SER A 89 -1.18 -16.87 12.61
C SER A 89 -1.43 -15.74 11.60
N ASP A 90 -0.42 -15.37 10.83
CA ASP A 90 -0.58 -14.41 9.72
C ASP A 90 -1.65 -14.84 8.70
N LEU A 91 -1.96 -16.15 8.63
CA LEU A 91 -3.05 -16.65 7.79
C LEU A 91 -4.42 -16.07 8.17
N ASN A 92 -4.60 -15.62 9.42
CA ASN A 92 -5.79 -14.90 9.87
C ASN A 92 -5.86 -13.52 9.19
N THR A 93 -4.73 -12.81 9.05
CA THR A 93 -4.62 -11.57 8.26
C THR A 93 -4.94 -11.84 6.79
N THR A 94 -4.35 -12.88 6.20
CA THR A 94 -4.61 -13.30 4.80
C THR A 94 -6.09 -13.59 4.56
N ARG A 95 -6.73 -14.35 5.46
CA ARG A 95 -8.17 -14.64 5.38
C ARG A 95 -9.00 -13.37 5.53
N PHE A 96 -8.66 -12.50 6.47
CA PHE A 96 -9.40 -11.25 6.68
C PHE A 96 -9.33 -10.35 5.44
N LEU A 97 -8.14 -10.11 4.88
CA LEU A 97 -7.97 -9.32 3.67
C LEU A 97 -8.72 -9.92 2.46
N ARG A 98 -8.67 -11.25 2.28
CA ARG A 98 -9.43 -11.92 1.23
C ARG A 98 -10.93 -11.66 1.34
N ARG A 99 -11.50 -11.83 2.55
CA ARG A 99 -12.92 -11.58 2.82
C ARG A 99 -13.31 -10.12 2.56
N LEU A 100 -12.44 -9.17 2.92
CA LEU A 100 -12.67 -7.75 2.64
C LEU A 100 -12.73 -7.48 1.14
N ILE A 101 -11.79 -8.01 0.35
CA ILE A 101 -11.78 -7.86 -1.10
C ILE A 101 -13.05 -8.46 -1.73
N GLU A 102 -13.48 -9.64 -1.26
CA GLU A 102 -14.70 -10.31 -1.76
C GLU A 102 -15.99 -9.52 -1.47
N VAL A 103 -16.10 -8.97 -0.25
CA VAL A 103 -17.32 -8.26 0.19
C VAL A 103 -17.35 -6.83 -0.30
N GLU A 104 -16.25 -6.09 -0.22
CA GLU A 104 -16.21 -4.69 -0.63
C GLU A 104 -16.04 -4.52 -2.13
N LYS A 105 -15.43 -5.48 -2.83
CA LYS A 105 -15.13 -5.40 -4.27
C LYS A 105 -14.49 -4.05 -4.64
N PRO A 106 -13.35 -3.70 -4.03
CA PRO A 106 -12.71 -2.42 -4.29
C PRO A 106 -12.22 -2.34 -5.74
N ASP A 107 -12.25 -1.14 -6.31
CA ASP A 107 -11.63 -0.83 -7.59
C ASP A 107 -10.10 -0.72 -7.46
N PHE A 108 -9.60 -0.47 -6.24
CA PHE A 108 -8.19 -0.31 -5.94
C PHE A 108 -7.86 -0.64 -4.46
N VAL A 109 -6.68 -1.19 -4.19
CA VAL A 109 -6.19 -1.42 -2.82
C VAL A 109 -4.95 -0.56 -2.54
N ALA A 110 -4.98 0.21 -1.45
CA ALA A 110 -3.88 1.05 -1.00
C ALA A 110 -3.28 0.48 0.30
N PHE A 111 -2.03 0.05 0.26
CA PHE A 111 -1.31 -0.38 1.46
C PHE A 111 -0.53 0.78 2.07
N THR A 112 -0.75 1.08 3.35
CA THR A 112 -0.19 2.27 4.02
C THR A 112 0.95 1.95 4.98
N GLY A 113 1.85 1.05 4.56
CA GLY A 113 3.08 0.72 5.27
C GLY A 113 2.96 -0.41 6.29
N ASP A 114 4.13 -0.85 6.77
CA ASP A 114 4.33 -2.03 7.63
C ASP A 114 3.59 -3.25 7.06
N ASN A 115 3.89 -3.52 5.80
CA ASN A 115 3.36 -4.63 5.03
C ASN A 115 3.90 -5.95 5.58
N ILE A 116 5.22 -5.98 5.87
CA ILE A 116 5.87 -7.04 6.62
C ILE A 116 6.41 -6.52 7.94
N PHE A 117 6.57 -7.41 8.91
CA PHE A 117 7.33 -7.12 10.11
C PHE A 117 8.75 -7.65 9.93
N GLY A 118 9.69 -6.82 9.49
CA GLY A 118 10.99 -7.29 9.01
C GLY A 118 11.77 -8.15 10.02
N THR A 119 11.68 -7.87 11.32
CA THR A 119 12.30 -8.72 12.36
C THR A 119 11.71 -10.13 12.49
N SER A 120 10.49 -10.34 12.02
CA SER A 120 9.78 -11.63 12.03
C SER A 120 9.62 -12.25 10.64
N ALA A 121 10.19 -11.61 9.61
CA ALA A 121 10.24 -12.09 8.24
C ALA A 121 11.65 -12.60 7.96
N THR A 122 11.85 -13.93 7.91
CA THR A 122 13.19 -14.49 7.63
C THR A 122 13.69 -14.19 6.22
N ASP A 123 12.78 -14.09 5.26
CA ASP A 123 13.02 -13.63 3.90
C ASP A 123 11.96 -12.60 3.52
N ALA A 124 12.39 -11.39 3.18
CA ALA A 124 11.48 -10.29 2.90
C ALA A 124 10.63 -10.54 1.65
N ALA A 125 11.20 -11.16 0.61
CA ALA A 125 10.51 -11.40 -0.65
C ALA A 125 9.40 -12.46 -0.51
N GLU A 126 9.68 -13.56 0.19
CA GLU A 126 8.69 -14.60 0.51
C GLU A 126 7.54 -14.03 1.35
N SER A 127 7.88 -13.28 2.41
CA SER A 127 6.89 -12.66 3.30
C SER A 127 6.01 -11.65 2.55
N MET A 128 6.58 -10.84 1.65
CA MET A 128 5.82 -9.91 0.81
C MET A 128 4.89 -10.64 -0.18
N PHE A 129 5.33 -11.74 -0.78
CA PHE A 129 4.46 -12.54 -1.66
C PHE A 129 3.24 -13.10 -0.91
N GLU A 130 3.42 -13.53 0.33
CA GLU A 130 2.30 -13.99 1.16
C GLU A 130 1.40 -12.83 1.59
N ALA A 131 1.99 -11.73 2.07
CA ALA A 131 1.28 -10.55 2.54
C ALA A 131 0.35 -9.96 1.46
N PHE A 132 0.85 -9.83 0.23
CA PHE A 132 0.08 -9.35 -0.92
C PHE A 132 -0.70 -10.46 -1.64
N GLY A 133 -0.54 -11.72 -1.25
CA GLY A 133 -1.17 -12.88 -1.87
C GLY A 133 -2.66 -12.70 -2.18
N PRO A 134 -3.49 -12.19 -1.23
CA PRO A 134 -4.91 -11.91 -1.50
C PRO A 134 -5.16 -10.95 -2.68
N VAL A 135 -4.38 -9.87 -2.83
CA VAL A 135 -4.58 -8.89 -3.90
C VAL A 135 -4.00 -9.36 -5.24
N LEU A 136 -2.89 -10.11 -5.20
CA LEU A 136 -2.32 -10.76 -6.37
C LEU A 136 -3.30 -11.78 -6.99
N GLN A 137 -4.02 -12.51 -6.13
CA GLN A 137 -5.00 -13.52 -6.54
C GLN A 137 -6.31 -12.90 -7.04
N SER A 138 -6.73 -11.76 -6.48
CA SER A 138 -7.99 -11.10 -6.88
C SER A 138 -7.89 -10.37 -8.23
N GLY A 139 -6.68 -9.98 -8.65
CA GLY A 139 -6.45 -9.19 -9.85
C GLY A 139 -6.85 -7.71 -9.72
N VAL A 140 -7.18 -7.26 -8.51
CA VAL A 140 -7.48 -5.86 -8.22
C VAL A 140 -6.18 -5.04 -8.32
N PRO A 141 -6.15 -3.90 -9.03
CA PRO A 141 -4.98 -3.03 -9.03
C PRO A 141 -4.68 -2.52 -7.62
N TRP A 142 -3.41 -2.41 -7.28
CA TRP A 142 -3.00 -2.01 -5.94
C TRP A 142 -1.70 -1.23 -5.93
N ALA A 143 -1.47 -0.47 -4.87
CA ALA A 143 -0.16 0.13 -4.63
C ALA A 143 0.15 0.20 -3.13
N ALA A 144 1.43 0.34 -2.80
CA ALA A 144 1.91 0.37 -1.42
C ALA A 144 2.93 1.47 -1.18
N VAL A 145 2.86 2.07 0.01
CA VAL A 145 4.01 2.74 0.65
C VAL A 145 4.66 1.80 1.66
N LEU A 146 5.90 2.12 2.01
CA LEU A 146 6.64 1.41 3.04
C LEU A 146 6.47 2.09 4.40
N GLY A 147 6.47 1.28 5.46
CA GLY A 147 6.55 1.74 6.83
C GLY A 147 7.96 1.59 7.41
N ASN A 148 8.09 1.79 8.72
CA ASN A 148 9.39 1.72 9.40
C ASN A 148 9.84 0.28 9.70
N HIS A 149 8.93 -0.70 9.66
CA HIS A 149 9.25 -2.10 9.91
C HIS A 149 9.58 -2.91 8.65
N ASP A 150 9.23 -2.41 7.46
CA ASP A 150 9.37 -3.17 6.22
C ASP A 150 10.84 -3.52 5.90
N GLN A 151 11.79 -2.61 6.17
CA GLN A 151 13.21 -2.74 5.79
C GLN A 151 14.10 -3.43 6.86
N GLU A 152 13.51 -4.12 7.83
CA GLU A 152 14.25 -4.74 8.94
C GLU A 152 14.68 -6.19 8.67
N SER A 153 14.45 -6.68 7.44
CA SER A 153 14.73 -8.06 7.00
C SER A 153 15.89 -8.11 5.98
N THR A 154 15.82 -8.97 4.96
CA THR A 154 16.88 -9.29 4.01
C THR A 154 17.02 -8.29 2.85
N MET A 155 16.13 -7.31 2.74
CA MET A 155 16.10 -6.34 1.63
C MET A 155 16.09 -4.90 2.15
N THR A 156 16.81 -4.02 1.46
CA THR A 156 16.79 -2.58 1.71
C THR A 156 15.47 -1.95 1.27
N ARG A 157 15.21 -0.72 1.72
CA ARG A 157 14.01 0.06 1.34
C ARG A 157 13.82 0.17 -0.19
N GLU A 158 14.92 0.42 -0.90
CA GLU A 158 14.92 0.55 -2.37
C GLU A 158 14.60 -0.78 -3.05
N GLU A 159 15.24 -1.86 -2.59
CA GLU A 159 15.01 -3.20 -3.11
C GLU A 159 13.57 -3.65 -2.88
N LEU A 160 13.02 -3.38 -1.68
CA LEU A 160 11.63 -3.68 -1.33
C LEU A 160 10.65 -2.94 -2.25
N MET A 161 10.81 -1.62 -2.39
CA MET A 161 9.92 -0.85 -3.24
C MET A 161 10.03 -1.26 -4.72
N SER A 162 11.24 -1.58 -5.18
CA SER A 162 11.48 -2.10 -6.52
C SER A 162 10.81 -3.46 -6.71
N PHE A 163 10.93 -4.35 -5.73
CA PHE A 163 10.28 -5.65 -5.74
C PHE A 163 8.75 -5.54 -5.78
N ILE A 164 8.17 -4.70 -4.92
CA ILE A 164 6.74 -4.39 -4.91
C ILE A 164 6.28 -3.84 -6.26
N SER A 165 7.06 -2.96 -6.91
CA SER A 165 6.71 -2.39 -8.22
C SER A 165 6.65 -3.44 -9.34
N LEU A 166 7.36 -4.55 -9.19
CA LEU A 166 7.45 -5.63 -10.18
C LEU A 166 6.39 -6.73 -9.98
N MET A 167 5.63 -6.69 -8.89
CA MET A 167 4.58 -7.68 -8.61
C MET A 167 3.37 -7.53 -9.54
N ASP A 168 2.69 -8.66 -9.79
CA ASP A 168 1.46 -8.69 -10.59
C ASP A 168 0.42 -7.67 -10.07
N TYR A 169 -0.18 -6.92 -11.00
CA TYR A 169 -1.19 -5.90 -10.74
C TYR A 169 -0.76 -4.69 -9.90
N SER A 170 0.50 -4.64 -9.44
CA SER A 170 1.04 -3.50 -8.69
C SER A 170 1.19 -2.29 -9.60
N LEU A 171 0.68 -1.15 -9.13
CA LEU A 171 0.84 0.19 -9.68
C LEU A 171 1.84 1.02 -8.88
N SER A 172 2.52 0.41 -7.91
CA SER A 172 3.54 1.11 -7.13
C SER A 172 4.77 1.41 -7.98
N ASN A 173 5.43 2.54 -7.72
CA ASN A 173 6.68 2.90 -8.39
C ASN A 173 7.78 3.18 -7.37
N THR A 174 9.01 2.75 -7.64
CA THR A 174 10.17 3.08 -6.80
C THR A 174 10.47 4.58 -6.82
N PHE A 175 10.38 5.18 -8.00
CA PHE A 175 10.66 6.60 -8.25
C PHE A 175 9.47 7.26 -8.99
N PRO A 176 9.31 8.58 -8.88
CA PRO A 176 8.31 9.31 -9.65
C PRO A 176 8.42 9.06 -11.16
N SER A 177 7.29 9.06 -11.85
CA SER A 177 7.25 8.81 -13.29
C SER A 177 7.92 9.94 -14.08
N ALA A 178 8.42 9.64 -15.29
CA ALA A 178 8.98 10.65 -16.18
C ALA A 178 7.96 11.75 -16.55
N GLU A 179 6.67 11.42 -16.63
CA GLU A 179 5.60 12.39 -16.89
C GLU A 179 5.42 13.39 -15.74
N ASP A 180 5.59 12.93 -14.50
CA ASP A 180 5.50 13.80 -13.32
C ASP A 180 6.71 14.76 -13.22
N ASN A 181 7.76 14.52 -14.01
CA ASN A 181 9.01 15.29 -14.01
C ASN A 181 9.13 16.29 -15.20
N LEU A 182 8.08 16.46 -16.03
CA LEU A 182 8.17 17.22 -17.29
C LEU A 182 8.50 18.73 -17.15
N GLU A 183 8.37 19.34 -15.97
CA GLU A 183 8.82 20.72 -15.72
C GLU A 183 10.36 20.85 -15.55
N SER A 184 11.12 19.75 -15.35
CA SER A 184 12.59 19.82 -15.28
C SER A 184 13.27 19.72 -16.66
N SER A 185 12.53 19.93 -17.74
CA SER A 185 13.01 19.84 -19.13
C SER A 185 13.95 20.99 -19.56
N ASN A 186 14.16 22.00 -18.72
CA ASN A 186 15.21 23.00 -18.91
C ASN A 186 16.35 22.84 -17.88
N GLN A 187 17.35 22.05 -18.28
CA GLN A 187 18.74 22.11 -17.80
C GLN A 187 19.08 21.78 -16.34
N ASN A 188 18.35 20.90 -15.64
CA ASN A 188 18.89 20.31 -14.41
C ASN A 188 18.60 18.80 -14.36
N PRO A 189 19.60 17.94 -14.01
CA PRO A 189 19.34 16.55 -13.73
C PRO A 189 18.27 16.46 -12.64
N VAL A 190 17.34 15.50 -12.80
CA VAL A 190 16.23 15.22 -11.86
C VAL A 190 16.74 15.42 -10.45
N LYS A 191 16.19 16.42 -9.73
CA LYS A 191 16.55 16.62 -8.32
C LYS A 191 16.22 15.31 -7.62
N ARG A 192 17.24 14.65 -7.07
CA ARG A 192 17.08 13.42 -6.29
C ARG A 192 16.04 13.69 -5.20
N ILE A 193 14.93 12.98 -5.25
CA ILE A 193 13.89 13.02 -4.23
C ILE A 193 14.25 12.00 -3.16
N ASP A 194 14.07 12.36 -1.90
CA ASP A 194 14.35 11.48 -0.76
C ASP A 194 13.33 10.34 -0.67
N GLY A 195 13.79 9.18 -0.20
CA GLY A 195 12.96 7.98 -0.03
C GLY A 195 12.62 7.26 -1.32
N PHE A 196 11.86 6.18 -1.18
CA PHE A 196 11.43 5.29 -2.27
C PHE A 196 9.94 5.02 -2.14
N GLY A 197 9.20 5.04 -3.26
CA GLY A 197 7.74 4.91 -3.22
C GLY A 197 7.01 6.25 -3.21
N ASN A 198 7.63 7.29 -3.77
CA ASN A 198 6.99 8.58 -4.02
C ASN A 198 6.40 8.58 -5.43
N TYR A 199 5.08 8.58 -5.55
CA TYR A 199 4.40 8.56 -6.86
C TYR A 199 2.96 9.06 -6.79
N ASN A 200 2.43 9.45 -7.94
CA ASN A 200 1.05 9.87 -8.12
C ASN A 200 0.31 8.89 -9.04
N LEU A 201 -0.86 8.41 -8.62
CA LEU A 201 -1.77 7.65 -9.46
C LEU A 201 -2.99 8.50 -9.82
N ARG A 202 -3.29 8.57 -11.12
CA ARG A 202 -4.41 9.34 -11.67
C ARG A 202 -5.62 8.44 -11.84
N VAL A 203 -6.78 8.88 -11.35
CA VAL A 203 -8.07 8.19 -11.52
C VAL A 203 -8.93 9.01 -12.47
N TRP A 204 -9.30 8.38 -13.58
CA TRP A 204 -9.96 9.01 -14.71
C TRP A 204 -11.48 8.97 -14.58
N GLY A 205 -12.18 9.90 -15.24
CA GLY A 205 -13.64 9.93 -15.24
C GLY A 205 -14.28 8.64 -15.79
N ALA A 206 -15.56 8.46 -15.48
CA ALA A 206 -16.33 7.33 -15.96
C ALA A 206 -16.40 7.29 -17.49
N VAL A 207 -16.49 6.08 -18.07
CA VAL A 207 -16.64 5.90 -19.52
C VAL A 207 -17.91 6.63 -20.00
N GLY A 208 -17.79 7.38 -21.10
CA GLY A 208 -18.91 8.17 -21.66
C GLY A 208 -19.20 9.48 -20.92
N SER A 209 -18.44 9.82 -19.87
CA SER A 209 -18.51 11.14 -19.23
C SER A 209 -17.68 12.19 -19.97
N SER A 210 -17.94 13.47 -19.72
CA SER A 210 -17.12 14.58 -20.22
C SER A 210 -15.66 14.51 -19.76
N PHE A 211 -15.38 13.75 -18.69
CA PHE A 211 -14.05 13.53 -18.12
C PHE A 211 -13.50 12.13 -18.40
N ALA A 212 -14.08 11.36 -19.34
CA ALA A 212 -13.66 9.99 -19.62
C ALA A 212 -12.17 9.87 -19.97
N ASN A 213 -11.61 10.95 -20.55
CA ASN A 213 -10.22 11.10 -20.96
C ASN A 213 -9.42 12.10 -20.09
N SER A 214 -9.84 12.32 -18.84
CA SER A 214 -9.19 13.26 -17.93
C SER A 214 -9.13 12.70 -16.51
N SER A 215 -8.05 13.01 -15.79
CA SER A 215 -7.96 12.72 -14.35
C SER A 215 -8.94 13.58 -13.58
N VAL A 216 -9.74 12.95 -12.71
CA VAL A 216 -10.71 13.63 -11.83
C VAL A 216 -10.42 13.41 -10.35
N LEU A 217 -9.47 12.54 -10.01
CA LEU A 217 -8.98 12.28 -8.65
C LEU A 217 -7.50 11.86 -8.72
N ASN A 218 -6.67 12.42 -7.83
CA ASN A 218 -5.27 12.02 -7.69
C ASN A 218 -5.04 11.25 -6.38
N LEU A 219 -4.16 10.26 -6.42
CA LEU A 219 -3.74 9.47 -5.27
C LEU A 219 -2.23 9.64 -5.08
N TYR A 220 -1.83 10.38 -4.05
CA TYR A 220 -0.45 10.69 -3.72
C TYR A 220 0.10 9.69 -2.72
N PHE A 221 1.17 9.00 -3.09
CA PHE A 221 1.89 8.07 -2.21
C PHE A 221 3.23 8.70 -1.86
N LEU A 222 3.53 8.76 -0.55
CA LEU A 222 4.74 9.39 -0.03
C LEU A 222 5.46 8.45 0.93
N ASP A 223 6.78 8.38 0.77
CA ASP A 223 7.65 7.68 1.72
C ASP A 223 7.86 8.53 2.97
N SER A 224 7.28 8.13 4.10
CA SER A 224 7.50 8.82 5.38
C SER A 224 8.80 8.42 6.08
N GLY A 225 9.56 7.48 5.51
CA GLY A 225 10.83 6.97 6.02
C GLY A 225 10.68 5.89 7.10
N ASP A 226 11.79 5.64 7.82
CA ASP A 226 11.90 4.66 8.91
C ASP A 226 12.18 5.37 10.25
N ARG A 227 13.43 5.32 10.72
CA ARG A 227 13.89 5.93 11.96
C ARG A 227 15.05 6.86 11.67
N ALA A 228 15.15 7.92 12.45
CA ALA A 228 16.18 8.92 12.32
C ALA A 228 16.78 9.28 13.68
N VAL A 229 17.92 9.99 13.66
CA VAL A 229 18.52 10.60 14.84
C VAL A 229 18.66 12.09 14.56
N VAL A 230 18.08 12.91 15.42
CA VAL A 230 18.10 14.38 15.33
C VAL A 230 18.67 14.91 16.63
N ASP A 231 19.76 15.68 16.53
CA ASP A 231 20.50 16.21 17.69
C ASP A 231 20.86 15.14 18.74
N GLY A 232 21.22 13.93 18.27
CA GLY A 232 21.56 12.79 19.12
C GLY A 232 20.37 12.04 19.72
N ILE A 233 19.13 12.47 19.45
CA ILE A 233 17.90 11.86 19.97
C ILE A 233 17.26 11.01 18.87
N ARG A 234 16.93 9.76 19.20
CA ARG A 234 16.19 8.86 18.30
C ARG A 234 14.76 9.35 18.10
N THR A 235 14.30 9.33 16.86
CA THR A 235 12.95 9.71 16.43
C THR A 235 12.53 8.85 15.24
N TYR A 236 11.27 8.93 14.84
CA TYR A 236 10.85 8.51 13.51
C TYR A 236 11.35 9.47 12.44
N ASP A 237 11.59 8.92 11.26
CA ASP A 237 11.91 9.71 10.08
C ASP A 237 10.65 10.50 9.59
N TRP A 238 10.80 11.29 8.53
CA TRP A 238 9.74 12.17 8.04
C TRP A 238 9.83 12.45 6.54
N ILE A 239 8.70 12.86 5.95
CA ILE A 239 8.61 13.33 4.57
C ILE A 239 9.48 14.58 4.40
N LYS A 240 10.45 14.52 3.49
CA LYS A 240 11.46 15.56 3.26
C LYS A 240 10.98 16.68 2.35
N GLN A 241 11.68 17.81 2.38
CA GLN A 241 11.38 18.96 1.53
C GLN A 241 11.48 18.67 0.03
N SER A 242 12.35 17.74 -0.38
CA SER A 242 12.48 17.31 -1.78
C SER A 242 11.18 16.65 -2.27
N GLN A 243 10.58 15.78 -1.44
CA GLN A 243 9.29 15.13 -1.71
C GLN A 243 8.16 16.15 -1.75
N LEU A 244 8.11 17.09 -0.80
CA LEU A 244 7.09 18.15 -0.77
C LEU A 244 7.20 19.08 -1.98
N SER A 245 8.41 19.44 -2.39
CA SER A 245 8.66 20.29 -3.56
C SER A 245 8.21 19.59 -4.85
N TRP A 246 8.55 18.31 -4.99
CA TRP A 246 8.09 17.47 -6.10
C TRP A 246 6.56 17.37 -6.12
N LEU A 247 5.94 17.05 -4.98
CA LEU A 247 4.49 16.89 -4.90
C LEU A 247 3.75 18.18 -5.27
N HIS A 248 4.27 19.32 -4.82
CA HIS A 248 3.71 20.62 -5.17
C HIS A 248 3.82 20.92 -6.68
N SER A 249 4.91 20.53 -7.36
CA SER A 249 4.99 20.62 -8.83
C SER A 249 3.99 19.68 -9.52
N VAL A 250 3.81 18.48 -9.00
CA VAL A 250 2.81 17.51 -9.50
C VAL A 250 1.41 18.10 -9.40
N SER A 251 1.01 18.64 -8.25
CA SER A 251 -0.29 19.32 -8.08
C SER A 251 -0.47 20.50 -9.04
N LYS A 252 0.53 21.37 -9.17
CA LYS A 252 0.47 22.53 -10.08
C LYS A 252 0.27 22.15 -11.54
N ASN A 253 0.93 21.08 -12.00
CA ASN A 253 0.76 20.59 -13.37
C ASN A 253 -0.71 20.27 -13.68
N PHE A 254 -1.49 19.81 -12.69
CA PHE A 254 -2.92 19.54 -12.88
C PHE A 254 -3.80 20.78 -12.76
N GLN A 255 -3.40 21.76 -11.96
CA GLN A 255 -4.12 23.05 -11.86
C GLN A 255 -3.91 23.93 -13.10
N GLY A 256 -2.79 23.73 -13.82
CA GLY A 256 -2.37 24.53 -14.98
C GLY A 256 -2.73 23.97 -16.35
N GLN A 257 -3.24 22.73 -16.46
CA GLN A 257 -3.66 22.16 -17.74
C GLN A 257 -4.91 22.89 -18.28
N LYS A 258 -4.68 23.95 -19.04
CA LYS A 258 -5.66 24.40 -20.05
C LYS A 258 -5.72 23.33 -21.14
N PRO A 259 -6.90 22.80 -21.50
CA PRO A 259 -7.02 21.76 -22.51
C PRO A 259 -6.42 22.23 -23.85
N GLU A 260 -5.45 21.49 -24.40
CA GLU A 260 -4.76 21.84 -25.66
C GLU A 260 -5.63 21.73 -26.92
N ASN A 261 -6.87 21.27 -26.82
CA ASN A 261 -7.79 21.25 -27.95
C ASN A 261 -9.14 21.77 -27.49
N GLY A 262 -9.66 22.80 -28.17
CA GLY A 262 -10.89 23.56 -27.86
C GLY A 262 -12.22 22.77 -27.88
N GLN A 263 -12.22 21.51 -27.47
CA GLN A 263 -13.39 20.64 -27.32
C GLN A 263 -14.10 20.78 -25.96
N LEU A 264 -13.57 21.59 -25.03
CA LEU A 264 -14.10 21.75 -23.68
C LEU A 264 -14.71 23.15 -23.39
N ALA A 265 -15.32 23.80 -24.39
CA ALA A 265 -16.13 25.01 -24.14
C ALA A 265 -17.31 24.79 -23.16
N CYS A 266 -17.55 23.53 -22.74
CA CYS A 266 -18.67 23.12 -21.90
C CYS A 266 -18.26 22.61 -20.50
N ILE A 267 -16.98 22.61 -20.10
CA ILE A 267 -16.61 22.22 -18.73
C ILE A 267 -16.51 23.46 -17.85
N PRO A 268 -17.32 23.58 -16.78
CA PRO A 268 -17.22 24.71 -15.87
C PRO A 268 -15.82 24.77 -15.25
N LEU A 269 -15.23 25.97 -15.17
CA LEU A 269 -13.97 26.25 -14.46
C LEU A 269 -13.97 25.80 -12.99
N THR A 270 -15.14 25.46 -12.43
CA THR A 270 -15.24 24.90 -11.09
C THR A 270 -14.69 23.47 -11.01
N TRP A 271 -14.68 22.69 -12.10
CA TRP A 271 -14.24 21.28 -12.13
C TRP A 271 -12.80 21.07 -12.62
N SER A 272 -12.03 22.14 -12.84
CA SER A 272 -10.67 22.04 -13.38
C SER A 272 -9.61 21.59 -12.36
N ASN A 273 -9.90 21.60 -11.06
CA ASN A 273 -8.98 21.09 -10.03
C ASN A 273 -9.53 19.79 -9.41
N PRO A 274 -9.00 18.62 -9.79
CA PRO A 274 -9.40 17.35 -9.19
C PRO A 274 -8.95 17.28 -7.72
N PRO A 275 -9.80 16.81 -6.77
CA PRO A 275 -9.34 16.56 -5.41
C PRO A 275 -8.25 15.48 -5.39
N ALA A 276 -7.48 15.46 -4.32
CA ALA A 276 -6.44 14.46 -4.09
C ALA A 276 -6.58 13.80 -2.72
N LEU A 277 -6.13 12.55 -2.65
CA LEU A 277 -5.95 11.78 -1.42
C LEU A 277 -4.47 11.45 -1.24
N ALA A 278 -3.94 11.60 -0.03
CA ALA A 278 -2.56 11.25 0.27
C ALA A 278 -2.48 9.98 1.14
N PHE A 279 -1.45 9.18 0.90
CA PHE A 279 -1.18 7.91 1.58
C PHE A 279 0.29 7.90 2.01
N PHE A 280 0.52 7.76 3.32
CA PHE A 280 1.85 7.58 3.90
C PHE A 280 1.73 6.88 5.25
N HIS A 281 2.82 6.31 5.76
CA HIS A 281 2.73 5.45 6.93
C HIS A 281 2.78 6.22 8.27
N ILE A 282 3.86 6.95 8.52
CA ILE A 282 4.12 7.62 9.81
C ILE A 282 3.33 8.94 9.87
N PRO A 283 2.54 9.18 10.93
CA PRO A 283 1.77 10.41 11.07
C PRO A 283 2.68 11.65 11.18
N ILE A 284 2.17 12.80 10.76
CA ILE A 284 2.89 14.07 10.86
C ILE A 284 2.76 14.67 12.27
N PRO A 285 3.74 15.47 12.75
CA PRO A 285 3.72 16.05 14.09
C PRO A 285 2.45 16.83 14.44
N GLU A 286 1.81 17.47 13.46
CA GLU A 286 0.59 18.25 13.64
C GLU A 286 -0.62 17.40 14.06
N VAL A 287 -0.67 16.12 13.66
CA VAL A 287 -1.71 15.18 14.13
C VAL A 287 -1.59 14.99 15.64
N ARG A 288 -0.37 14.90 16.15
CA ARG A 288 -0.11 14.79 17.60
C ARG A 288 -0.37 16.10 18.34
N GLN A 289 0.01 17.23 17.75
CA GLN A 289 -0.06 18.54 18.41
C GLN A 289 -1.50 19.06 18.53
N GLY A 290 -2.34 18.81 17.52
CA GLY A 290 -3.72 19.27 17.49
C GLY A 290 -3.87 20.81 17.48
N PRO A 291 -5.08 21.33 17.76
CA PRO A 291 -6.30 20.57 18.05
C PRO A 291 -6.84 19.87 16.81
N ILE A 292 -7.11 18.56 16.92
CA ILE A 292 -7.83 17.80 15.90
C ILE A 292 -9.33 18.03 16.11
N MET A 293 -10.03 18.42 15.04
CA MET A 293 -11.46 18.70 15.06
C MET A 293 -12.26 17.55 14.44
N GLU A 294 -13.58 17.52 14.66
CA GLU A 294 -14.50 16.61 13.96
C GLU A 294 -14.06 15.13 14.01
N ILE A 295 -13.68 14.61 15.18
CA ILE A 295 -13.13 13.26 15.32
C ILE A 295 -14.24 12.20 15.21
N VAL A 296 -14.04 11.23 14.31
CA VAL A 296 -14.88 10.01 14.21
C VAL A 296 -14.00 8.78 14.30
N GLY A 297 -14.38 7.81 15.13
CA GLY A 297 -13.52 6.69 15.55
C GLY A 297 -12.88 6.96 16.91
N GLN A 298 -11.78 6.29 17.23
CA GLN A 298 -11.20 6.35 18.57
C GLN A 298 -9.69 6.60 18.55
N TYR A 299 -9.26 7.54 19.39
CA TYR A 299 -7.88 7.74 19.81
C TYR A 299 -7.59 6.81 20.98
N ARG A 300 -6.81 5.74 20.76
CA ARG A 300 -6.53 4.69 21.77
C ARG A 300 -5.08 4.64 22.21
N GLU A 301 -4.18 5.21 21.43
CA GLU A 301 -2.76 5.28 21.78
C GLU A 301 -2.14 6.60 21.37
N TYR A 302 -0.97 6.87 21.95
CA TYR A 302 -0.20 8.06 21.65
C TYR A 302 0.27 8.04 20.21
N ILE A 303 0.08 9.15 19.51
CA ILE A 303 0.53 9.31 18.13
C ILE A 303 2.05 9.32 18.07
N ALA A 304 2.64 8.25 17.53
CA ALA A 304 4.08 8.15 17.32
C ALA A 304 4.45 8.80 15.97
N CYS A 305 5.04 9.99 16.05
CA CYS A 305 5.47 10.76 14.88
C CYS A 305 6.90 11.25 15.06
N SER A 306 7.46 11.83 13.99
CA SER A 306 8.77 12.49 14.07
C SER A 306 8.80 13.66 15.08
N SER A 307 9.98 13.97 15.60
CA SER A 307 10.26 15.24 16.28
C SER A 307 10.43 16.41 15.30
N VAL A 308 10.65 16.12 14.02
CA VAL A 308 10.84 17.15 12.98
C VAL A 308 9.54 17.40 12.26
N ASN A 309 9.11 18.67 12.26
CA ASN A 309 8.03 19.13 11.41
C ASN A 309 8.62 19.71 10.11
N SER A 310 8.40 19.02 8.98
CA SER A 310 8.83 19.46 7.65
C SER A 310 7.78 20.32 6.91
N GLY A 311 6.67 20.66 7.54
CA GLY A 311 5.63 21.51 6.96
C GLY A 311 4.66 20.78 6.04
N VAL A 312 4.48 19.46 6.20
CA VAL A 312 3.59 18.64 5.36
C VAL A 312 2.16 19.20 5.36
N LEU A 313 1.60 19.51 6.54
CA LEU A 313 0.25 20.07 6.64
C LEU A 313 0.15 21.41 5.90
N GLN A 314 1.15 22.28 6.09
CA GLN A 314 1.19 23.59 5.43
C GLN A 314 1.27 23.45 3.91
N THR A 315 2.06 22.49 3.41
CA THR A 315 2.16 22.17 1.99
C THR A 315 0.80 21.71 1.45
N PHE A 316 0.13 20.75 2.09
CA PHE A 316 -1.17 20.26 1.63
C PHE A 316 -2.25 21.36 1.63
N VAL A 317 -2.29 22.19 2.68
CA VAL A 317 -3.20 23.34 2.75
C VAL A 317 -2.92 24.32 1.59
N SER A 318 -1.64 24.57 1.28
CA SER A 318 -1.25 25.47 0.19
C SER A 318 -1.56 24.92 -1.20
N MET A 319 -1.48 23.60 -1.40
CA MET A 319 -1.85 22.95 -2.66
C MET A 319 -3.36 23.03 -2.91
N GLY A 320 -4.16 22.90 -1.84
CA GLY A 320 -5.61 23.10 -1.88
C GLY A 320 -6.41 21.97 -2.52
N ASP A 321 -5.77 20.98 -3.12
CA ASP A 321 -6.39 19.80 -3.75
C ASP A 321 -6.49 18.60 -2.80
N VAL A 322 -5.54 18.41 -1.87
CA VAL A 322 -5.54 17.33 -0.88
C VAL A 322 -6.71 17.49 0.10
N LYS A 323 -7.63 16.52 0.13
CA LYS A 323 -8.84 16.55 0.98
C LYS A 323 -8.75 15.61 2.18
N ALA A 324 -8.07 14.49 2.01
CA ALA A 324 -7.83 13.54 3.09
C ALA A 324 -6.49 12.83 2.95
N VAL A 325 -5.97 12.40 4.09
CA VAL A 325 -4.72 11.70 4.29
C VAL A 325 -5.02 10.39 5.01
N PHE A 326 -4.45 9.29 4.52
CA PHE A 326 -4.65 7.95 5.05
C PHE A 326 -3.32 7.37 5.53
N MET A 327 -3.26 7.02 6.82
CA MET A 327 -2.04 6.61 7.52
C MET A 327 -2.22 5.34 8.36
N GLY A 328 -1.10 4.75 8.78
CA GLY A 328 -1.01 3.54 9.62
C GLY A 328 -0.22 3.83 10.90
N HIS A 329 0.76 2.98 11.21
CA HIS A 329 1.77 3.12 12.26
C HIS A 329 1.28 2.93 13.71
N ASP A 330 0.20 3.63 14.09
CA ASP A 330 -0.41 3.52 15.42
C ASP A 330 -1.63 2.58 15.35
N HIS A 331 -1.43 1.28 15.61
CA HIS A 331 -2.35 0.21 15.17
C HIS A 331 -3.74 0.24 15.83
N THR A 332 -3.83 0.75 17.05
CA THR A 332 -5.06 0.82 17.85
C THR A 332 -5.82 2.13 17.62
N ASN A 333 -5.15 3.15 17.07
CA ASN A 333 -5.79 4.34 16.55
C ASN A 333 -6.55 4.00 15.27
N ASP A 334 -7.80 4.42 15.19
CA ASP A 334 -8.64 4.21 14.01
C ASP A 334 -9.54 5.40 13.72
N PHE A 335 -9.21 6.54 14.30
CA PHE A 335 -9.95 7.77 14.12
C PHE A 335 -9.61 8.42 12.78
N CYS A 336 -10.56 9.19 12.28
CA CYS A 336 -10.33 10.28 11.35
C CYS A 336 -10.60 11.58 12.07
N GLY A 337 -9.74 12.57 11.88
CA GLY A 337 -9.97 13.90 12.42
C GLY A 337 -9.40 14.98 11.52
N LYS A 338 -9.93 16.19 11.67
CA LYS A 338 -9.74 17.29 10.73
C LYS A 338 -8.75 18.31 11.27
N LEU A 339 -7.78 18.66 10.43
CA LEU A 339 -6.75 19.68 10.67
C LEU A 339 -6.72 20.63 9.49
N HIS A 340 -6.97 21.92 9.75
CA HIS A 340 -6.99 22.98 8.72
C HIS A 340 -7.78 22.62 7.45
N GLY A 341 -8.94 21.96 7.62
CA GLY A 341 -9.81 21.58 6.51
C GLY A 341 -9.45 20.27 5.81
N ILE A 342 -8.38 19.57 6.23
CA ILE A 342 -7.93 18.30 5.69
C ILE A 342 -8.16 17.19 6.72
N TRP A 343 -8.69 16.06 6.28
CA TRP A 343 -8.88 14.90 7.14
C TRP A 343 -7.62 14.04 7.25
N PHE A 344 -7.27 13.62 8.44
CA PHE A 344 -6.20 12.66 8.73
C PHE A 344 -6.82 11.42 9.33
N CYS A 345 -6.69 10.29 8.63
CA CYS A 345 -7.42 9.05 8.88
C CYS A 345 -6.47 7.89 9.11
N TYR A 346 -6.51 7.31 10.30
CA TYR A 346 -5.87 6.01 10.54
C TYR A 346 -6.66 4.89 9.86
N GLY A 347 -5.96 3.97 9.20
CA GLY A 347 -6.54 2.74 8.67
C GLY A 347 -6.96 1.77 9.78
N GLY A 348 -6.27 1.84 10.93
CA GLY A 348 -6.27 0.83 11.98
C GLY A 348 -5.46 -0.40 11.58
N GLY A 349 -4.99 -1.16 12.57
CA GLY A 349 -4.19 -2.35 12.32
C GLY A 349 -5.02 -3.54 11.83
N ILE A 350 -4.78 -3.97 10.60
CA ILE A 350 -5.39 -5.19 10.03
C ILE A 350 -4.66 -6.46 10.48
N GLY A 351 -3.34 -6.34 10.72
CA GLY A 351 -2.43 -7.44 10.97
C GLY A 351 -2.67 -8.11 12.31
N TYR A 352 -2.81 -9.44 12.28
CA TYR A 352 -2.92 -10.23 13.50
C TYR A 352 -1.58 -10.47 14.19
N HIS A 353 -0.44 -10.37 13.49
CA HIS A 353 0.90 -10.42 14.10
C HIS A 353 1.39 -9.05 14.59
N GLY A 354 0.95 -7.96 13.97
CA GLY A 354 1.15 -6.61 14.47
C GLY A 354 0.56 -6.42 15.86
N TYR A 355 1.13 -5.54 16.67
CA TYR A 355 0.58 -5.26 17.99
C TYR A 355 -0.86 -4.73 17.89
N GLY A 356 -1.63 -4.91 18.95
CA GLY A 356 -3.02 -4.49 19.01
C GLY A 356 -3.48 -4.40 20.45
N LYS A 357 -4.74 -4.76 20.69
CA LYS A 357 -5.29 -4.88 22.04
C LYS A 357 -6.19 -6.10 22.08
N ALA A 358 -5.94 -7.00 23.02
CA ALA A 358 -6.76 -8.20 23.18
C ALA A 358 -8.25 -7.82 23.36
N GLY A 359 -9.14 -8.51 22.62
CA GLY A 359 -10.58 -8.22 22.59
C GLY A 359 -10.97 -6.99 21.75
N LEU A 360 -10.02 -6.35 21.07
CA LEU A 360 -10.30 -5.27 20.12
C LEU A 360 -10.18 -5.82 18.68
N PRO A 361 -11.28 -5.90 17.91
CA PRO A 361 -11.24 -6.48 16.57
C PRO A 361 -10.27 -5.74 15.64
N ARG A 362 -9.49 -6.49 14.84
CA ARG A 362 -8.71 -5.92 13.72
C ARG A 362 -9.64 -5.20 12.74
N ARG A 363 -9.12 -4.29 11.92
CA ARG A 363 -9.96 -3.55 10.96
C ARG A 363 -9.20 -3.06 9.74
N ALA A 364 -9.96 -2.70 8.72
CA ALA A 364 -9.48 -1.99 7.54
C ALA A 364 -10.46 -0.85 7.21
N ARG A 365 -9.98 0.13 6.45
CA ARG A 365 -10.77 1.29 6.06
C ARG A 365 -11.15 1.21 4.59
N VAL A 366 -12.38 1.58 4.28
CA VAL A 366 -12.88 1.72 2.91
C VAL A 366 -13.10 3.19 2.63
N ILE A 367 -12.74 3.61 1.42
CA ILE A 367 -12.90 4.97 0.91
C ILE A 367 -13.74 4.87 -0.36
N LEU A 368 -14.75 5.71 -0.48
CA LEU A 368 -15.64 5.76 -1.64
C LEU A 368 -15.65 7.19 -2.19
N ALA A 369 -15.14 7.37 -3.40
CA ALA A 369 -15.32 8.60 -4.16
C ALA A 369 -16.53 8.45 -5.09
N GLU A 370 -17.34 9.50 -5.20
CA GLU A 370 -18.56 9.57 -6.01
C GLU A 370 -18.48 10.77 -6.95
N LEU A 371 -18.76 10.56 -8.23
CA LEU A 371 -18.90 11.62 -9.23
C LEU A 371 -20.23 12.34 -9.05
N GLY A 372 -20.23 13.64 -9.30
CA GLY A 372 -21.46 14.43 -9.37
C GLY A 372 -22.21 14.17 -10.67
N LYS A 373 -23.55 14.16 -10.62
CA LYS A 373 -24.40 13.94 -11.80
C LYS A 373 -24.84 15.26 -12.41
N GLY A 374 -24.34 15.56 -13.61
CA GLY A 374 -24.84 16.67 -14.43
C GLY A 374 -26.12 16.30 -15.17
N GLU A 375 -26.68 17.24 -15.95
CA GLU A 375 -27.94 17.04 -16.69
C GLU A 375 -27.88 15.86 -17.68
N LYS A 376 -26.71 15.58 -18.27
CA LYS A 376 -26.55 14.60 -19.35
C LYS A 376 -25.41 13.60 -19.15
N ALA A 377 -24.51 13.83 -18.19
CA ALA A 377 -23.32 13.01 -17.98
C ALA A 377 -22.78 13.16 -16.56
N TRP A 378 -21.90 12.23 -16.16
CA TRP A 378 -21.08 12.38 -14.96
C TRP A 378 -20.13 13.57 -15.08
N MET A 379 -19.95 14.28 -13.98
CA MET A 379 -19.01 15.39 -13.81
C MET A 379 -17.76 14.90 -13.05
N GLY A 380 -17.02 15.80 -12.39
CA GLY A 380 -15.91 15.39 -11.54
C GLY A 380 -16.38 14.82 -10.20
N VAL A 381 -15.44 14.60 -9.28
CA VAL A 381 -15.75 14.10 -7.93
C VAL A 381 -16.53 15.14 -7.15
N GLU A 382 -17.69 14.74 -6.64
CA GLU A 382 -18.59 15.56 -5.83
C GLU A 382 -18.46 15.21 -4.34
N ARG A 383 -18.20 13.94 -4.03
CA ARG A 383 -18.22 13.46 -2.65
C ARG A 383 -17.20 12.37 -2.40
N ILE A 384 -16.61 12.38 -1.20
CA ILE A 384 -15.70 11.35 -0.69
C ILE A 384 -16.18 10.91 0.69
N LYS A 385 -16.43 9.62 0.85
CA LYS A 385 -16.85 8.98 2.11
C LYS A 385 -15.82 7.97 2.58
N THR A 386 -15.89 7.63 3.86
CA THR A 386 -15.14 6.50 4.41
C THR A 386 -15.92 5.79 5.50
N TRP A 387 -15.65 4.51 5.68
CA TRP A 387 -16.08 3.68 6.81
C TRP A 387 -15.00 2.66 7.14
N LYS A 388 -15.16 1.93 8.25
CA LYS A 388 -14.29 0.80 8.58
C LYS A 388 -15.06 -0.51 8.55
N ARG A 389 -14.34 -1.60 8.30
CA ARG A 389 -14.81 -2.98 8.42
C ARG A 389 -14.02 -3.69 9.51
N LEU A 390 -14.73 -4.27 10.47
CA LEU A 390 -14.12 -5.04 11.55
C LEU A 390 -13.73 -6.45 11.07
N GLY A 391 -12.72 -7.04 11.69
CA GLY A 391 -12.28 -8.42 11.48
C GLY A 391 -13.13 -9.43 12.24
N ASP A 392 -14.38 -9.10 12.53
CA ASP A 392 -15.34 -9.99 13.15
C ASP A 392 -16.00 -10.92 12.11
N GLU A 393 -16.92 -11.77 12.58
CA GLU A 393 -17.61 -12.74 11.72
C GLU A 393 -18.44 -12.06 10.62
N ASN A 394 -19.00 -10.88 10.86
CA ASN A 394 -19.91 -10.21 9.93
C ASN A 394 -19.26 -9.11 9.09
N LEU A 395 -17.96 -8.85 9.27
CA LEU A 395 -17.28 -7.68 8.74
C LEU A 395 -18.06 -6.40 9.05
N SER A 396 -18.39 -6.19 10.33
CA SER A 396 -19.29 -5.10 10.76
C SER A 396 -18.81 -3.76 10.21
N LYS A 397 -19.72 -3.02 9.57
CA LYS A 397 -19.48 -1.67 9.07
C LYS A 397 -19.67 -0.68 10.22
N ILE A 398 -18.67 0.14 10.48
CA ILE A 398 -18.72 1.17 11.53
C ILE A 398 -18.19 2.51 11.01
N ASP A 399 -18.55 3.58 11.73
CA ASP A 399 -17.95 4.91 11.58
C ASP A 399 -17.99 5.45 10.15
N GLU A 400 -19.13 5.29 9.48
CA GLU A 400 -19.36 5.90 8.16
C GLU A 400 -19.45 7.42 8.28
N GLN A 401 -18.71 8.13 7.43
CA GLN A 401 -18.66 9.58 7.41
C GLN A 401 -18.31 10.14 6.03
N VAL A 402 -18.62 11.41 5.83
CA VAL A 402 -18.24 12.20 4.65
C VAL A 402 -16.95 12.97 4.98
N LEU A 403 -15.90 12.77 4.18
CA LEU A 403 -14.63 13.49 4.32
C LEU A 403 -14.66 14.80 3.51
N TRP A 404 -15.27 14.76 2.34
CA TRP A 404 -15.31 15.92 1.46
C TRP A 404 -16.57 15.88 0.63
N GLU A 405 -17.17 17.05 0.47
CA GLU A 405 -18.31 17.32 -0.41
C GLU A 405 -18.09 18.71 -1.00
N ARG A 406 -18.44 18.86 -2.28
CA ARG A 406 -18.14 20.07 -3.05
C ARG A 406 -19.15 21.19 -2.84
#